data_AF-A0A5N5SUA0-F1
#
_entry.id   AF-A0A5N5SUA0-F1
#
_cell.length_a   1.000
_cell.length_b   1.000
_cell.length_c   1.000
_cell.angle_alpha   90.00
_cell.angle_beta   90.00
_cell.angle_gamma   90.00
#
_symmetry.space_group_name_H-M   'P 1'
#
loop_
_entity.id
_entity.type
_entity.pdbx_description
1 polymer ?
#
loop_
_entity_poly.entity_id
_entity_poly.type
_entity_poly.pdbx_seq_one_letter_code
_entity_poly.pdbx_strand_id
1 'polypeptide(L)'
;CEPLLFGTPSNFLKRIDHLVLHRFTLIIVSQVDVLLSIKEERKALINFFARCQMPHEPPYVQTLFVADEYDADMKAKIEHYFSKNVRVITKP
;
A
#
# COMPACT_ATOMS: atom_id res chain seq x y z
N CYS A 1 16.50 -14.19 8.48
CA CYS A 1 15.59 -13.04 8.65
C CYS A 1 15.41 -12.38 7.30
N GLU A 2 14.19 -12.30 6.80
CA GLU A 2 13.90 -11.48 5.62
C GLU A 2 14.14 -10.00 6.00
N PRO A 3 14.80 -9.20 5.14
CA PRO A 3 15.12 -7.82 5.48
C PRO A 3 13.86 -6.97 5.49
N LEU A 4 13.68 -6.18 6.55
CA LEU A 4 12.71 -5.07 6.53
C LEU A 4 13.19 -4.04 5.51
N LEU A 5 12.39 -3.84 4.47
CA LEU A 5 12.68 -2.85 3.43
C LEU A 5 11.97 -1.53 3.76
N PHE A 6 12.74 -0.44 3.80
CA PHE A 6 12.23 0.91 4.01
C PHE A 6 12.50 1.76 2.76
N GLY A 7 11.54 2.57 2.36
CA GLY A 7 11.67 3.42 1.19
C GLY A 7 10.38 4.16 0.85
N THR A 8 10.48 5.04 -0.14
CA THR A 8 9.32 5.76 -0.69
C THR A 8 8.59 4.88 -1.71
N PRO A 9 7.28 5.11 -1.93
CA PRO A 9 6.53 4.44 -2.99
C PRO A 9 7.21 4.51 -4.36
N SER A 10 7.75 5.69 -4.72
CA SER A 10 8.51 5.89 -5.96
C SER A 10 9.75 4.99 -6.08
N ASN A 11 10.48 4.77 -5.00
CA ASN A 11 11.66 3.90 -4.98
C ASN A 11 11.28 2.41 -5.09
N PHE A 12 10.21 1.99 -4.42
CA PHE A 12 9.71 0.62 -4.53
C PHE A 12 9.18 0.32 -5.93
N LEU A 13 8.45 1.26 -6.55
CA LEU A 13 7.94 1.08 -7.91
C LEU A 13 9.07 0.87 -8.92
N LYS A 14 10.19 1.60 -8.79
CA LYS A 14 11.37 1.41 -9.67
C LYS A 14 12.00 0.03 -9.56
N ARG A 15 11.81 -0.66 -8.43
CA ARG A 15 12.43 -1.96 -8.14
C ARG A 15 11.41 -3.10 -8.11
N ILE A 16 10.17 -2.85 -8.51
CA ILE A 16 9.08 -3.80 -8.30
C ILE A 16 9.28 -5.12 -9.06
N ASP A 17 9.91 -5.06 -10.24
CA ASP A 17 10.23 -6.25 -11.03
C ASP A 17 11.29 -7.14 -10.37
N HIS A 18 12.04 -6.58 -9.41
CA HIS A 18 13.02 -7.30 -8.58
C HIS A 18 12.49 -7.61 -7.18
N LEU A 19 11.28 -7.14 -6.85
CA LEU A 19 10.66 -7.34 -5.55
C LEU A 19 9.80 -8.61 -5.59
N VAL A 20 10.22 -9.63 -4.85
CA VAL A 20 9.40 -10.84 -4.66
C VAL A 20 8.55 -10.64 -3.42
N LEU A 21 7.25 -10.42 -3.62
CA LEU A 21 6.29 -10.38 -2.51
C LEU A 21 5.86 -11.81 -2.17
N HIS A 22 6.28 -12.28 -1.00
CA HIS A 22 5.89 -13.59 -0.50
C HIS A 22 4.49 -13.56 0.13
N ARG A 23 3.88 -14.73 0.28
CA ARG A 23 2.68 -14.89 1.11
C ARG A 23 2.99 -14.42 2.52
N PHE A 24 2.02 -13.80 3.20
CA PHE A 24 2.18 -13.23 4.55
C PHE A 24 3.09 -11.99 4.63
N THR A 25 3.40 -11.35 3.50
CA THR A 25 4.11 -10.06 3.53
C THR A 25 3.22 -8.99 4.19
N LEU A 26 3.75 -8.34 5.23
CA LEU A 26 3.13 -7.16 5.84
C LEU A 26 3.64 -5.90 5.15
N ILE A 27 2.73 -5.11 4.58
CA ILE A 27 3.04 -3.80 3.97
C ILE A 27 2.53 -2.72 4.92
N ILE A 28 3.45 -1.91 5.44
CA ILE A 28 3.11 -0.77 6.30
C ILE A 28 3.30 0.51 5.48
N VAL A 29 2.21 1.25 5.28
CA VAL A 29 2.23 2.56 4.63
C VAL A 29 2.07 3.61 5.72
N SER A 30 3.18 4.24 6.10
CA SER A 30 3.20 5.31 7.09
C SER A 30 2.96 6.67 6.44
N GLN A 31 2.37 7.60 7.21
CA GLN A 31 2.06 8.98 6.78
C GLN A 31 1.29 9.02 5.47
N VAL A 32 0.26 8.17 5.36
CA VAL A 32 -0.51 8.03 4.12
C VAL A 32 -1.18 9.34 3.71
N ASP A 33 -1.52 10.20 4.67
CA ASP A 33 -2.05 11.54 4.47
C ASP A 33 -1.09 12.45 3.70
N VAL A 34 0.20 12.44 4.07
CA VAL A 34 1.26 13.16 3.37
C VAL A 34 1.50 12.54 1.99
N LEU A 35 1.59 11.20 1.90
CA LEU A 35 1.84 10.50 0.64
C LEU A 35 0.74 10.72 -0.39
N LEU A 36 -0.53 10.73 0.03
CA LEU A 36 -1.67 10.98 -0.84
C LEU A 36 -1.77 12.47 -1.25
N SER A 37 -1.17 13.38 -0.49
CA SER A 37 -1.13 14.81 -0.82
C SER A 37 -0.10 15.12 -1.92
N ILE A 38 0.98 14.33 -2.02
CA ILE A 38 2.01 14.49 -3.06
C ILE A 38 1.62 13.70 -4.32
N LYS A 39 1.42 14.40 -5.44
CA LYS A 39 0.92 13.80 -6.70
C LYS A 39 1.77 12.61 -7.19
N GLU A 40 3.09 12.74 -7.18
CA GLU A 40 4.00 11.70 -7.68
C GLU A 40 4.02 10.47 -6.77
N GLU A 41 4.11 10.65 -5.45
CA GLU A 41 4.10 9.54 -4.50
C GLU A 41 2.73 8.84 -4.45
N ARG A 42 1.63 9.60 -4.52
CA ARG A 42 0.28 9.03 -4.68
C ARG A 42 0.20 8.12 -5.91
N LYS A 43 0.65 8.60 -7.06
CA LYS A 43 0.65 7.81 -8.31
C LYS A 43 1.53 6.58 -8.19
N ALA A 44 2.70 6.71 -7.58
CA ALA A 44 3.61 5.59 -7.35
C ALA A 44 3.00 4.54 -6.42
N LEU A 45 2.34 4.96 -5.34
CA LEU A 45 1.67 4.08 -4.38
C LEU A 45 0.51 3.30 -5.01
N ILE A 46 -0.33 3.97 -5.82
CA ILE A 46 -1.42 3.30 -6.56
C ILE A 46 -0.86 2.25 -7.52
N ASN A 47 0.18 2.61 -8.27
CA ASN A 47 0.82 1.69 -9.21
C ASN A 47 1.51 0.52 -8.51
N PHE A 48 2.12 0.76 -7.35
CA PHE A 48 2.72 -0.27 -6.51
C PHE A 48 1.66 -1.32 -6.17
N PHE A 49 0.54 -0.93 -5.54
CA PHE A 49 -0.52 -1.89 -5.17
C PHE A 49 -1.18 -2.56 -6.37
N ALA A 50 -1.31 -1.88 -7.51
CA ALA A 50 -1.82 -2.49 -8.75
C ALA A 50 -0.90 -3.61 -9.26
N ARG A 51 0.42 -3.46 -9.09
CA ARG A 51 1.43 -4.46 -9.48
C ARG A 51 1.62 -5.55 -8.42
N CYS A 52 1.32 -5.26 -7.16
CA CYS A 52 1.31 -6.25 -6.07
C CYS A 52 0.10 -7.21 -6.12
N GLN A 53 -0.88 -6.98 -7.00
CA GLN A 53 -2.05 -7.85 -7.12
C GLN A 53 -1.62 -9.29 -7.46
N MET A 54 -1.91 -10.22 -6.54
CA MET A 54 -1.67 -11.65 -6.73
C MET A 54 -2.91 -12.28 -7.36
N PRO A 55 -2.85 -12.77 -8.61
CA PRO A 55 -4.07 -13.08 -9.37
C PRO A 55 -4.82 -14.36 -8.93
N HIS A 56 -4.28 -15.21 -8.05
CA HIS A 56 -4.83 -16.57 -7.84
C HIS A 56 -4.77 -17.15 -6.40
N GLU A 57 -4.39 -16.40 -5.37
CA GLU A 57 -4.40 -16.92 -3.98
C GLU A 57 -5.01 -15.90 -3.02
N PRO A 58 -5.69 -16.34 -1.94
CA PRO A 58 -6.21 -15.42 -0.94
C PRO A 58 -5.07 -14.52 -0.46
N PRO A 59 -5.27 -13.19 -0.42
CA PRO A 59 -4.17 -12.27 -0.18
C PRO A 59 -3.80 -12.36 1.29
N TYR A 60 -2.78 -13.17 1.59
CA TYR A 60 -2.11 -13.10 2.88
C TYR A 60 -1.22 -11.86 2.99
N VAL A 61 -1.20 -10.99 1.97
CA VAL A 61 -0.56 -9.68 2.06
C VAL A 61 -1.45 -8.77 2.92
N GLN A 62 -1.05 -8.54 4.16
CA GLN A 62 -1.72 -7.60 5.04
C GLN A 62 -1.17 -6.20 4.78
N THR A 63 -2.05 -5.22 4.61
CA THR A 63 -1.66 -3.81 4.46
C THR A 63 -2.18 -3.01 5.64
N LEU A 64 -1.28 -2.31 6.32
CA LEU A 64 -1.60 -1.38 7.40
C LEU A 64 -1.33 0.05 6.93
N PHE A 65 -2.39 0.86 6.83
CA PHE A 65 -2.27 2.29 6.60
C PHE A 65 -2.18 3.01 7.94
N VAL A 66 -1.14 3.82 8.11
CA VAL A 66 -0.93 4.67 9.28
C VAL A 66 -0.97 6.12 8.81
N ALA A 67 -1.82 6.91 9.42
CA ALA A 67 -1.99 8.34 9.18
C ALA A 67 -1.88 9.09 10.50
N ASP A 68 -1.39 10.33 10.48
CA ASP A 68 -1.45 11.19 11.66
C ASP A 68 -2.91 11.59 11.96
N GLU A 69 -3.70 11.83 10.90
CA GLU A 69 -5.15 12.05 10.98
C GLU A 69 -5.91 11.04 10.11
N TYR A 70 -6.75 10.22 10.74
CA TYR A 70 -7.62 9.26 10.06
C TYR A 70 -9.10 9.67 10.21
N ASP A 71 -9.54 10.60 9.37
CA ASP A 71 -10.92 11.07 9.32
C ASP A 71 -11.74 10.38 8.22
N ALA A 72 -13.00 10.81 8.06
CA ALA A 72 -13.90 10.25 7.04
C ALA A 72 -13.42 10.52 5.61
N ASP A 73 -12.74 11.65 5.37
CA ASP A 73 -12.17 11.99 4.07
C ASP A 73 -10.97 11.09 3.74
N MET A 74 -10.10 10.84 4.70
CA MET A 74 -8.97 9.90 4.55
C MET A 74 -9.47 8.49 4.24
N LYS A 75 -10.50 8.04 4.96
CA LYS A 75 -11.14 6.76 4.67
C LYS A 75 -11.69 6.72 3.24
N ALA A 76 -12.42 7.76 2.82
CA ALA A 76 -12.97 7.85 1.46
C ALA A 76 -11.86 7.87 0.39
N LYS A 77 -10.73 8.54 0.64
CA LYS A 77 -9.56 8.54 -0.24
C LYS A 77 -8.93 7.16 -0.36
N ILE A 78 -8.75 6.45 0.75
CA ILE A 78 -8.19 5.09 0.75
C ILE A 78 -9.11 4.14 -0.02
N GLU A 79 -10.42 4.21 0.23
CA GLU A 79 -11.41 3.44 -0.53
C GLU A 79 -11.39 3.83 -2.02
N HIS A 80 -11.35 5.11 -2.34
CA HIS A 80 -11.33 5.59 -3.73
C HIS A 80 -10.09 5.10 -4.50
N TYR A 81 -8.90 5.22 -3.92
CA TYR A 81 -7.65 4.89 -4.60
C TYR A 81 -7.31 3.41 -4.56
N PHE A 82 -7.68 2.70 -3.49
CA PHE A 82 -7.20 1.35 -3.25
C PHE A 82 -8.29 0.29 -3.19
N SER A 83 -9.60 0.59 -3.21
CA SER A 83 -10.67 -0.43 -3.12
C SER A 83 -10.59 -1.53 -4.18
N LYS A 84 -10.01 -1.24 -5.35
CA LYS A 84 -9.80 -2.22 -6.43
C LYS A 84 -8.65 -3.20 -6.13
N ASN A 85 -7.73 -2.83 -5.25
CA ASN A 85 -6.45 -3.52 -5.02
C ASN A 85 -6.32 -4.03 -3.57
N VAL A 86 -7.00 -3.39 -2.62
CA VAL A 86 -6.88 -3.60 -1.19
C VAL A 86 -8.27 -3.67 -0.57
N ARG A 87 -8.52 -4.74 0.19
CA ARG A 87 -9.72 -4.85 1.02
C ARG A 87 -9.46 -4.14 2.35
N VAL A 88 -10.15 -3.03 2.56
CA VAL A 88 -10.05 -2.28 3.82
C VAL A 88 -10.85 -3.01 4.90
N ILE A 89 -10.19 -3.37 6.00
CA ILE A 89 -10.82 -3.96 7.19
C ILE A 89 -10.69 -2.92 8.32
N THR A 90 -11.79 -2.29 8.70
CA THR A 90 -11.80 -1.25 9.74
C THR A 90 -12.12 -1.78 11.14
N LYS A 91 -12.43 -3.07 11.26
CA LYS A 91 -12.74 -3.75 12.53
C LYS A 91 -12.09 -5.14 12.48
N PRO A 92 -10.99 -5.37 13.22
CA PRO A 92 -10.36 -6.69 13.28
C PRO A 92 -11.28 -7.73 13.93
#